data_AF-A0A3N2R2K4-F1
#
_entry.id   AF-A0A3N2R2K4-F1
#
_cell.length_a   1.000
_cell.length_b   1.000
_cell.length_c   1.000
_cell.angle_alpha   90.00
_cell.angle_beta   90.00
_cell.angle_gamma   90.00
#
_symmetry.space_group_name_H-M   'P 1'
#
loop_
_entity.id
_entity.type
_entity.pdbx_description
1 polymer ?
#
loop_
_entity_poly.entity_id
_entity_poly.type
_entity_poly.pdbx_seq_one_letter_code
_entity_poly.pdbx_strand_id
1 'polypeptide(L)'
;MLFTQLAWALPPEHETRRLMLAVEKAVENQQWGQAGEYLNRLQALDTKKPDDYAFYRGRVMYEAGHYNEAMAALEAYVTQAGEKGEHYTEALELITSVEQARKEEGDVASAAQSQGEPVAKIEPADGNSVEQLQKLYLASTPREALERHANSLLSQNAWRAGNGRVINANQTPDVVYQVSSDTGALQVQETRKLDDGRSEVVSSRLPVYGINPLLKWDCPDDGRTCWIYDPRDGSRWLKLGGQADTTQALARTLGDLIRRLQSPS
;
A
#
# COMPACT_ATOMS: atom_id res chain seq x y z
N MET A 1 -5.33 41.56 -37.13
CA MET A 1 -6.18 41.25 -35.96
C MET A 1 -6.08 39.76 -35.72
N LEU A 2 -5.28 39.36 -34.71
CA LEU A 2 -5.16 37.97 -34.30
C LEU A 2 -6.38 37.63 -33.44
N PHE A 3 -7.25 36.77 -33.95
CA PHE A 3 -8.27 36.11 -33.14
C PHE A 3 -7.55 35.11 -32.24
N THR A 4 -7.31 35.49 -30.99
CA THR A 4 -7.05 34.52 -29.93
C THR A 4 -8.32 33.70 -29.75
N GLN A 5 -8.27 32.44 -30.19
CA GLN A 5 -9.25 31.44 -29.80
C GLN A 5 -9.16 31.29 -28.27
N LEU A 6 -10.09 31.94 -27.55
CA LEU A 6 -10.33 31.66 -26.15
C LEU A 6 -10.74 30.18 -26.08
N ALA A 7 -9.84 29.34 -25.56
CA ALA A 7 -10.22 28.00 -25.15
C ALA A 7 -11.22 28.16 -24.00
N TRP A 8 -12.43 27.65 -24.16
CA TRP A 8 -13.48 27.66 -23.15
C TRP A 8 -13.11 26.65 -22.06
N ALA A 9 -12.15 26.97 -21.22
CA ALA A 9 -11.87 26.22 -20.01
C ALA A 9 -12.93 26.58 -18.98
N LEU A 10 -13.80 25.62 -18.63
CA LEU A 10 -14.69 25.78 -17.50
C LEU A 10 -13.85 26.04 -16.23
N PRO A 11 -14.35 26.83 -15.27
CA PRO A 11 -13.78 26.87 -13.94
C PRO A 11 -13.61 25.45 -13.36
N PRO A 12 -12.54 25.18 -12.59
CA PRO A 12 -12.19 23.84 -12.16
C PRO A 12 -13.34 23.07 -11.47
N GLU A 13 -14.18 23.75 -10.69
CA GLU A 13 -15.32 23.15 -10.00
C GLU A 13 -16.41 22.68 -10.98
N HIS A 14 -16.65 23.47 -12.04
CA HIS A 14 -17.59 23.12 -13.09
C HIS A 14 -17.04 22.03 -14.01
N GLU A 15 -15.74 22.03 -14.27
CA GLU A 15 -15.05 20.96 -14.99
C GLU A 15 -15.13 19.64 -14.22
N THR A 16 -14.90 19.66 -12.91
CA THR A 16 -15.05 18.48 -12.04
C THR A 16 -16.46 17.92 -12.10
N ARG A 17 -17.49 18.78 -12.00
CA ARG A 17 -18.88 18.31 -12.09
C ARG A 17 -19.19 17.73 -13.47
N ARG A 18 -18.73 18.37 -14.56
CA ARG A 18 -18.95 17.87 -15.92
C ARG A 18 -18.27 16.52 -16.15
N LEU A 19 -17.03 16.36 -15.68
CA LEU A 19 -16.29 15.11 -15.84
C LEU A 19 -16.90 13.99 -15.00
N MET A 20 -17.42 14.27 -13.79
CA MET A 20 -18.15 13.27 -13.01
C MET A 20 -19.39 12.76 -13.73
N LEU A 21 -20.22 13.65 -14.30
CA LEU A 21 -21.35 13.25 -15.14
C LEU A 21 -20.92 12.41 -16.35
N ALA A 22 -19.74 12.71 -16.93
CA ALA A 22 -19.20 11.93 -18.03
C ALA A 22 -18.72 10.54 -17.59
N VAL A 23 -18.15 10.41 -16.39
CA VAL A 23 -17.81 9.11 -15.79
C VAL A 23 -19.06 8.29 -15.55
N GLU A 24 -20.07 8.85 -14.89
CA GLU A 24 -21.37 8.22 -14.63
C GLU A 24 -21.95 7.67 -15.92
N LYS A 25 -22.02 8.51 -16.96
CA LYS A 25 -22.59 8.13 -18.25
C LYS A 25 -21.78 7.04 -18.95
N ALA A 26 -20.45 7.11 -18.90
CA ALA A 26 -19.59 6.10 -19.48
C ALA A 26 -19.74 4.75 -18.74
N VAL A 27 -19.86 4.76 -17.41
CA VAL A 27 -20.09 3.56 -16.59
C VAL A 27 -21.47 2.94 -16.87
N GLU A 28 -22.54 3.75 -16.94
CA GLU A 28 -23.88 3.29 -17.35
C GLU A 28 -23.86 2.57 -18.70
N ASN A 29 -23.06 3.07 -19.64
CA ASN A 29 -22.92 2.51 -20.99
C ASN A 29 -21.85 1.40 -21.07
N GLN A 30 -21.24 0.98 -19.96
CA GLN A 30 -20.15 -0.01 -19.91
C GLN A 30 -18.92 0.39 -20.75
N GLN A 31 -18.70 1.70 -20.95
CA GLN A 31 -17.58 2.28 -21.68
C GLN A 31 -16.38 2.48 -20.75
N TRP A 32 -15.83 1.38 -20.24
CA TRP A 32 -14.82 1.36 -19.17
C TRP A 32 -13.55 2.17 -19.49
N GLY A 33 -13.04 2.06 -20.73
CA GLY A 33 -11.88 2.84 -21.17
C GLY A 33 -12.14 4.34 -21.15
N GLN A 34 -13.31 4.77 -21.61
CA GLN A 34 -13.70 6.18 -21.61
C GLN A 34 -13.95 6.71 -20.19
N ALA A 35 -14.56 5.90 -19.32
CA ALA A 35 -14.71 6.23 -17.91
C ALA A 35 -13.33 6.44 -17.23
N GLY A 36 -12.36 5.57 -17.53
CA GLY A 36 -10.99 5.70 -17.07
C GLY A 36 -10.30 6.99 -17.53
N GLU A 37 -10.48 7.40 -18.79
CA GLU A 37 -9.96 8.67 -19.30
C GLU A 37 -10.53 9.89 -18.56
N TYR A 38 -11.84 9.90 -18.29
CA TYR A 38 -12.47 10.98 -17.53
C TYR A 38 -12.01 11.00 -16.07
N LEU A 39 -11.84 9.84 -15.43
CA LEU A 39 -11.29 9.72 -14.08
C LEU A 39 -9.85 10.25 -13.98
N ASN A 40 -9.00 9.94 -14.96
CA ASN A 40 -7.62 10.46 -15.00
C ASN A 40 -7.59 11.98 -15.11
N ARG A 41 -8.49 12.56 -15.93
CA ARG A 41 -8.64 14.02 -16.03
C ARG A 41 -9.15 14.63 -14.73
N LEU A 42 -10.11 13.99 -14.05
CA LEU A 42 -10.61 14.40 -12.73
C LEU A 42 -9.52 14.39 -11.67
N GLN A 43 -8.67 13.37 -11.68
CA GLN A 43 -7.56 13.25 -10.73
C GLN A 43 -6.56 14.41 -10.86
N ALA A 44 -6.34 14.90 -12.08
CA ALA A 44 -5.43 16.02 -12.37
C ALA A 44 -5.97 17.40 -11.93
N LEU A 45 -7.26 17.52 -11.61
CA LEU A 45 -7.84 18.79 -11.15
C LEU A 45 -7.63 18.96 -9.65
N ASP A 46 -7.10 20.11 -9.23
CA ASP A 46 -6.93 20.48 -7.82
C ASP A 46 -8.23 21.03 -7.22
N THR A 47 -9.26 20.19 -7.17
CA THR A 47 -10.58 20.51 -6.60
C THR A 47 -11.07 19.37 -5.73
N LYS A 48 -11.95 19.69 -4.77
CA LYS A 48 -12.66 18.67 -3.99
C LYS A 48 -13.50 17.81 -4.93
N LYS A 49 -13.26 16.51 -4.95
CA LYS A 49 -14.06 15.55 -5.72
C LYS A 49 -15.37 15.23 -4.97
N PRO A 50 -16.48 14.96 -5.68
CA PRO A 50 -17.70 14.44 -5.06
C PRO A 50 -17.45 13.09 -4.40
N ASP A 51 -18.29 12.72 -3.44
CA ASP A 51 -18.13 11.46 -2.70
C ASP A 51 -18.20 10.25 -3.66
N ASP A 52 -19.11 10.29 -4.66
CA ASP A 52 -19.27 9.22 -5.66
C ASP A 52 -18.05 9.01 -6.57
N TYR A 53 -17.11 9.95 -6.62
CA TYR A 53 -15.86 9.78 -7.35
C TYR A 53 -15.12 8.50 -6.92
N ALA A 54 -15.07 8.24 -5.61
CA ALA A 54 -14.39 7.08 -5.06
C ALA A 54 -15.08 5.77 -5.49
N PHE A 55 -16.41 5.75 -5.49
CA PHE A 55 -17.19 4.61 -5.97
C PHE A 55 -16.92 4.31 -7.45
N TYR A 56 -17.09 5.31 -8.33
CA TYR A 56 -16.89 5.11 -9.77
C TYR A 56 -15.44 4.76 -10.12
N ARG A 57 -14.47 5.33 -9.40
CA ARG A 57 -13.06 4.94 -9.54
C ARG A 57 -12.86 3.47 -9.17
N GLY A 58 -13.47 3.02 -8.07
CA GLY A 58 -13.43 1.63 -7.63
C GLY A 58 -13.98 0.66 -8.68
N ARG A 59 -15.18 0.98 -9.20
CA ARG A 59 -15.84 0.18 -10.23
C ARG A 59 -15.04 0.10 -11.53
N VAL A 60 -14.52 1.22 -12.03
CA VAL A 60 -13.71 1.23 -13.26
C VAL A 60 -12.39 0.46 -13.08
N MET A 61 -11.76 0.55 -11.91
CA MET A 61 -10.54 -0.22 -11.63
C MET A 61 -10.80 -1.72 -11.51
N TYR A 62 -11.96 -2.12 -10.97
CA TYR A 62 -12.37 -3.53 -10.93
C TYR A 62 -12.51 -4.10 -12.34
N GLU A 63 -13.22 -3.41 -13.23
CA GLU A 63 -13.41 -3.81 -14.63
C GLU A 63 -12.09 -3.82 -15.43
N ALA A 64 -11.12 -3.00 -15.02
CA ALA A 64 -9.77 -2.99 -15.59
C ALA A 64 -8.83 -4.07 -15.02
N GLY A 65 -9.29 -4.90 -14.07
CA GLY A 65 -8.46 -5.90 -13.37
C GLY A 65 -7.48 -5.29 -12.36
N HIS A 66 -7.57 -4.00 -12.07
CA HIS A 66 -6.73 -3.28 -11.11
C HIS A 66 -7.30 -3.43 -9.71
N TYR A 67 -7.33 -4.66 -9.19
CA TYR A 67 -8.07 -5.00 -7.98
C TYR A 67 -7.58 -4.30 -6.70
N ASN A 68 -6.31 -3.93 -6.62
CA ASN A 68 -5.80 -3.18 -5.47
C ASN A 68 -6.31 -1.74 -5.47
N GLU A 69 -6.26 -1.09 -6.63
CA GLU A 69 -6.78 0.27 -6.85
C GLU A 69 -8.30 0.32 -6.72
N ALA A 70 -8.98 -0.76 -7.14
CA ALA A 70 -10.42 -0.94 -6.96
C ALA A 70 -10.79 -0.99 -5.48
N MET A 71 -10.13 -1.86 -4.71
CA MET A 71 -10.36 -2.03 -3.27
C MET A 71 -10.20 -0.70 -2.52
N ALA A 72 -9.05 -0.03 -2.69
CA ALA A 72 -8.76 1.21 -1.98
C ALA A 72 -9.79 2.33 -2.28
N ALA A 73 -10.27 2.40 -3.53
CA ALA A 73 -11.27 3.39 -3.92
C ALA A 73 -12.66 3.08 -3.34
N LEU A 74 -13.07 1.80 -3.31
CA LEU A 74 -14.35 1.39 -2.74
C LEU A 74 -14.37 1.55 -1.21
N GLU A 75 -13.29 1.22 -0.52
CA GLU A 75 -13.15 1.45 0.94
C GLU A 75 -13.20 2.95 1.28
N ALA A 76 -12.54 3.78 0.46
CA ALA A 76 -12.62 5.24 0.61
C ALA A 76 -14.05 5.75 0.44
N TYR A 77 -14.80 5.22 -0.53
CA TYR A 77 -16.21 5.57 -0.71
C TYR A 77 -17.06 5.20 0.51
N VAL A 78 -16.98 3.95 0.97
CA VAL A 78 -17.72 3.45 2.14
C VAL A 78 -17.41 4.29 3.38
N THR A 79 -16.15 4.71 3.55
CA THR A 79 -15.72 5.55 4.68
C THR A 79 -16.23 6.98 4.58
N GLN A 80 -16.23 7.57 3.38
CA GLN A 80 -16.57 8.98 3.16
C GLN A 80 -18.08 9.21 3.08
N ALA A 81 -18.80 8.39 2.30
CA ALA A 81 -20.24 8.52 2.08
C ALA A 81 -21.06 7.84 3.18
N GLY A 82 -20.54 6.75 3.78
CA GLY A 82 -21.21 5.97 4.81
C GLY A 82 -22.50 5.30 4.32
N GLU A 83 -23.29 4.76 5.25
CA GLU A 83 -24.54 4.03 4.97
C GLU A 83 -25.61 4.83 4.20
N LYS A 84 -25.45 6.15 4.11
CA LYS A 84 -26.36 7.06 3.38
C LYS A 84 -25.93 7.32 1.94
N GLY A 85 -24.76 6.83 1.53
CA GLY A 85 -24.27 6.97 0.15
C GLY A 85 -25.15 6.20 -0.82
N GLU A 86 -25.41 6.77 -1.98
CA GLU A 86 -26.27 6.18 -3.03
C GLU A 86 -25.79 4.79 -3.45
N HIS A 87 -24.48 4.58 -3.52
CA HIS A 87 -23.84 3.34 -3.94
C HIS A 87 -23.32 2.50 -2.78
N TYR A 88 -23.75 2.74 -1.53
CA TYR A 88 -23.17 2.06 -0.36
C TYR A 88 -23.23 0.54 -0.46
N THR A 89 -24.41 0.00 -0.78
CA THR A 89 -24.61 -1.45 -0.94
C THR A 89 -23.81 -2.00 -2.12
N GLU A 90 -23.85 -1.33 -3.28
CA GLU A 90 -23.11 -1.75 -4.47
C GLU A 90 -21.59 -1.75 -4.23
N ALA A 91 -21.08 -0.79 -3.45
CA ALA A 91 -19.68 -0.73 -3.09
C ALA A 91 -19.23 -1.93 -2.24
N LEU A 92 -20.05 -2.35 -1.26
CA LEU A 92 -19.76 -3.54 -0.44
C LEU A 92 -19.81 -4.85 -1.24
N GLU A 93 -20.75 -4.95 -2.18
CA GLU A 93 -20.84 -6.08 -3.11
C GLU A 93 -19.62 -6.14 -4.04
N LEU A 94 -19.18 -4.98 -4.56
CA LEU A 94 -17.96 -4.88 -5.37
C LEU A 94 -16.71 -5.19 -4.56
N ILE A 95 -16.60 -4.76 -3.29
CA ILE A 95 -15.48 -5.15 -2.40
C ILE A 95 -15.39 -6.68 -2.31
N THR A 96 -16.51 -7.35 -2.07
CA THR A 96 -16.56 -8.82 -2.02
C THR A 96 -16.14 -9.45 -3.35
N SER A 97 -16.57 -8.87 -4.47
CA SER A 97 -16.24 -9.33 -5.82
C SER A 97 -14.75 -9.16 -6.13
N VAL A 98 -14.14 -8.05 -5.69
CA VAL A 98 -12.70 -7.79 -5.79
C VAL A 98 -11.91 -8.82 -4.98
N GLU A 99 -12.35 -9.17 -3.76
CA GLU A 99 -11.69 -10.19 -2.95
C GLU A 99 -11.72 -11.57 -3.62
N GLN A 100 -12.85 -11.95 -4.22
CA GLN A 100 -13.01 -13.21 -4.94
C GLN A 100 -12.10 -13.24 -6.18
N ALA A 101 -12.15 -12.19 -7.01
CA ALA A 101 -11.33 -12.09 -8.22
C ALA A 101 -9.82 -12.16 -7.91
N ARG A 102 -9.38 -11.59 -6.79
CA ARG A 102 -7.98 -11.67 -6.33
C ARG A 102 -7.57 -13.08 -5.89
N LYS A 103 -8.48 -13.84 -5.28
CA LYS A 103 -8.24 -15.25 -4.93
C LYS A 103 -8.11 -16.08 -6.21
N GLU A 104 -9.02 -15.88 -7.15
CA GLU A 104 -9.01 -16.56 -8.45
C GLU A 104 -7.77 -16.21 -9.28
N GLU A 105 -7.30 -14.95 -9.33
CA GLU A 105 -6.03 -14.60 -9.97
C GLU A 105 -4.83 -15.27 -9.30
N GLY A 106 -4.83 -15.38 -7.96
CA GLY A 106 -3.81 -16.13 -7.22
C GLY A 106 -3.81 -17.62 -7.60
N ASP A 107 -4.99 -18.20 -7.75
CA ASP A 107 -5.18 -19.61 -8.12
C ASP A 107 -4.84 -19.88 -9.60
N VAL A 108 -5.19 -18.96 -10.50
CA VAL A 108 -4.89 -19.04 -11.95
C VAL A 108 -3.41 -18.78 -12.22
N ALA A 109 -2.77 -17.85 -11.52
CA ALA A 109 -1.31 -17.68 -11.57
C ALA A 109 -0.58 -18.94 -11.08
N SER A 110 -1.13 -19.60 -10.06
CA SER A 110 -0.62 -20.89 -9.54
C SER A 110 -0.83 -22.04 -10.52
N ALA A 111 -1.93 -22.03 -11.29
CA ALA A 111 -2.23 -23.03 -12.30
C ALA A 111 -1.43 -22.82 -13.61
N ALA A 112 -1.24 -21.59 -14.06
CA ALA A 112 -0.43 -21.25 -15.24
C ALA A 112 1.07 -21.55 -15.04
N GLN A 113 1.54 -21.57 -13.79
CA GLN A 113 2.90 -21.98 -13.41
C GLN A 113 3.12 -23.51 -13.46
N SER A 114 2.09 -24.33 -13.71
CA SER A 114 2.21 -25.79 -13.73
C SER A 114 2.62 -26.41 -15.08
N GLN A 115 2.79 -25.60 -16.15
CA GLN A 115 3.10 -26.07 -17.51
C GLN A 115 4.44 -25.56 -18.08
N GLY A 116 5.29 -24.90 -17.28
CA GLY A 116 6.63 -24.46 -17.67
C GLY A 116 7.69 -24.98 -16.70
N GLU A 117 8.89 -25.30 -17.21
CA GLU A 117 10.03 -25.85 -16.47
C GLU A 117 10.28 -25.19 -15.09
N PRO A 118 10.73 -25.96 -14.08
CA PRO A 118 10.58 -25.60 -12.68
C PRO A 118 11.54 -24.45 -12.30
N VAL A 119 11.03 -23.22 -12.37
CA VAL A 119 11.60 -22.10 -11.64
C VAL A 119 10.88 -22.03 -10.30
N ALA A 120 11.64 -22.28 -9.24
CA ALA A 120 11.27 -22.31 -7.83
C ALA A 120 9.86 -21.80 -7.50
N LYS A 121 8.97 -22.73 -7.15
CA LYS A 121 7.80 -22.47 -6.32
C LYS A 121 8.23 -21.66 -5.10
N ILE A 122 7.68 -20.47 -4.93
CA ILE A 122 7.54 -19.87 -3.61
C ILE A 122 6.12 -20.21 -3.17
N GLU A 123 6.01 -21.30 -2.42
CA GLU A 123 4.77 -21.59 -1.70
C GLU A 123 4.43 -20.43 -0.77
N PRO A 124 3.13 -20.17 -0.49
CA PRO A 124 2.75 -19.35 0.64
C PRO A 124 3.43 -19.93 1.88
N ALA A 125 4.15 -19.11 2.65
CA ALA A 125 4.71 -19.57 3.91
C ALA A 125 3.59 -19.70 4.94
N ASP A 126 2.85 -20.79 4.81
CA ASP A 126 1.81 -21.27 5.71
C ASP A 126 2.42 -21.59 7.07
N GLY A 127 2.00 -20.89 8.14
CA GLY A 127 2.05 -21.29 9.57
C GLY A 127 3.40 -21.64 10.23
N ASN A 128 4.16 -22.54 9.62
CA ASN A 128 5.44 -23.10 10.07
C ASN A 128 6.55 -22.05 10.23
N SER A 129 6.52 -20.96 9.47
CA SER A 129 7.52 -19.89 9.59
C SER A 129 7.41 -19.19 10.95
N VAL A 130 6.19 -18.89 11.42
CA VAL A 130 5.99 -18.12 12.66
C VAL A 130 6.29 -18.95 13.90
N GLU A 131 5.97 -20.24 13.90
CA GLU A 131 6.35 -21.15 14.99
C GLU A 131 7.88 -21.29 15.11
N GLN A 132 8.59 -21.32 13.98
CA GLN A 132 10.06 -21.30 13.97
C GLN A 132 10.59 -19.97 14.50
N LEU A 133 9.98 -18.83 14.13
CA LEU A 133 10.33 -17.52 14.67
C LEU A 133 10.07 -17.45 16.19
N GLN A 134 8.99 -18.04 16.70
CA GLN A 134 8.73 -18.11 18.14
C GLN A 134 9.86 -18.84 18.89
N LYS A 135 10.35 -19.96 18.34
CA LYS A 135 11.50 -20.68 18.89
C LYS A 135 12.79 -19.86 18.78
N LEU A 136 13.08 -19.30 17.61
CA LEU A 136 14.29 -18.52 17.34
C LEU A 136 14.40 -17.30 18.26
N TYR A 137 13.31 -16.57 18.43
CA TYR A 137 13.27 -15.36 19.23
C TYR A 137 12.84 -15.59 20.68
N LEU A 138 12.58 -16.83 21.10
CA LEU A 138 12.05 -17.16 22.43
C LEU A 138 10.81 -16.30 22.80
N ALA A 139 9.88 -16.18 21.86
CA ALA A 139 8.69 -15.36 21.99
C ALA A 139 7.51 -16.19 22.51
N SER A 140 6.74 -15.62 23.44
CA SER A 140 5.56 -16.26 24.03
C SER A 140 4.36 -16.29 23.10
N THR A 141 4.30 -15.38 22.10
CA THR A 141 3.20 -15.32 21.13
C THR A 141 3.70 -15.20 19.68
N PRO A 142 2.90 -15.63 18.69
CA PRO A 142 3.19 -15.41 17.26
C PRO A 142 3.42 -13.93 16.93
N ARG A 143 2.63 -13.05 17.54
CA ARG A 143 2.73 -11.59 17.39
C ARG A 143 4.09 -11.08 17.85
N GLU A 144 4.50 -11.46 19.05
CA GLU A 144 5.79 -11.08 19.62
C GLU A 144 6.96 -11.63 18.79
N ALA A 145 6.86 -12.84 18.25
CA ALA A 145 7.89 -13.40 17.39
C ALA A 145 8.10 -12.56 16.12
N LEU A 146 7.00 -12.18 15.48
CA LEU A 146 7.02 -11.34 14.29
C LEU A 146 7.52 -9.92 14.58
N GLU A 147 7.14 -9.33 15.72
CA GLU A 147 7.68 -8.03 16.16
C GLU A 147 9.20 -8.10 16.38
N ARG A 148 9.68 -9.13 17.08
CA ARG A 148 11.12 -9.33 17.31
C ARG A 148 11.86 -9.57 16.00
N HIS A 149 11.27 -10.32 15.07
CA HIS A 149 11.84 -10.54 13.75
C HIS A 149 11.89 -9.25 12.92
N ALA A 150 10.80 -8.49 12.87
CA ALA A 150 10.73 -7.22 12.16
C ALA A 150 11.78 -6.23 12.72
N ASN A 151 11.89 -6.10 14.04
CA ASN A 151 12.91 -5.24 14.67
C ASN A 151 14.34 -5.71 14.39
N SER A 152 14.57 -7.03 14.32
CA SER A 152 15.86 -7.58 13.91
C SER A 152 16.20 -7.20 12.47
N LEU A 153 15.26 -7.30 11.52
CA LEU A 153 15.45 -6.90 10.12
C LEU A 153 15.66 -5.37 9.99
N LEU A 154 14.91 -4.57 10.75
CA LEU A 154 15.07 -3.11 10.79
C LEU A 154 16.45 -2.69 11.29
N SER A 155 16.95 -3.33 12.34
CA SER A 155 18.28 -3.03 12.88
C SER A 155 19.40 -3.35 11.88
N GLN A 156 19.24 -4.42 11.09
CA GLN A 156 20.18 -4.82 10.04
C GLN A 156 20.15 -3.85 8.85
N ASN A 157 18.99 -3.28 8.55
CA ASN A 157 18.76 -2.37 7.42
C ASN A 157 18.75 -0.88 7.81
N ALA A 158 19.29 -0.49 8.95
CA ALA A 158 19.28 0.90 9.36
C ALA A 158 20.03 1.79 8.34
N TRP A 159 19.38 2.87 7.91
CA TRP A 159 19.90 3.73 6.83
C TRP A 159 21.01 4.66 7.34
N ARG A 160 22.00 4.93 6.49
CA ARG A 160 23.18 5.76 6.79
C ARG A 160 23.43 6.78 5.67
N ALA A 161 23.62 8.04 6.05
CA ALA A 161 24.11 9.13 5.22
C ALA A 161 25.63 8.97 5.06
N GLY A 162 26.07 8.18 4.08
CA GLY A 162 27.48 7.96 3.81
C GLY A 162 27.71 7.23 2.49
N ASN A 163 28.39 7.88 1.55
CA ASN A 163 28.68 7.39 0.20
C ASN A 163 29.81 6.34 0.15
N GLY A 164 29.62 5.18 0.77
CA GLY A 164 30.60 4.08 0.68
C GLY A 164 29.93 2.73 0.49
N ARG A 165 30.41 1.93 -0.48
CA ARG A 165 30.10 0.49 -0.60
C ARG A 165 30.57 -0.34 0.61
N VAL A 166 31.16 0.31 1.62
CA VAL A 166 31.67 -0.27 2.86
C VAL A 166 30.82 0.22 4.02
N ILE A 167 29.99 -0.66 4.57
CA ILE A 167 29.23 -0.39 5.79
C ILE A 167 30.21 -0.44 6.96
N ASN A 168 30.55 0.73 7.52
CA ASN A 168 31.25 0.77 8.80
C ASN A 168 30.25 0.41 9.91
N ALA A 169 30.34 -0.82 10.43
CA ALA A 169 29.47 -1.29 11.51
C ALA A 169 29.55 -0.40 12.78
N ASN A 170 30.65 0.36 12.96
CA ASN A 170 30.86 1.28 14.07
C ASN A 170 30.20 2.66 13.89
N GLN A 171 29.67 2.98 12.70
CA GLN A 171 28.96 4.24 12.48
C GLN A 171 27.48 4.08 12.86
N THR A 172 27.04 4.93 13.78
CA THR A 172 25.65 4.99 14.24
C THR A 172 24.74 5.40 13.08
N PRO A 173 23.67 4.64 12.79
CA PRO A 173 22.76 4.94 11.69
C PRO A 173 22.14 6.33 11.80
N ASP A 174 21.77 6.88 10.65
CA ASP A 174 21.12 8.18 10.56
C ASP A 174 19.60 8.05 10.62
N VAL A 175 19.05 6.89 10.26
CA VAL A 175 17.64 6.55 10.46
C VAL A 175 17.55 5.12 11.02
N VAL A 176 16.87 4.99 12.15
CA VAL A 176 16.56 3.71 12.80
C VAL A 176 15.05 3.65 13.04
N TYR A 177 14.48 2.47 12.83
CA TYR A 177 13.08 2.22 13.15
C TYR A 177 12.96 1.14 14.22
N GLN A 178 11.91 1.28 15.02
CA GLN A 178 11.42 0.23 15.90
C GLN A 178 9.92 0.09 15.69
N VAL A 179 9.46 -1.15 15.63
CA VAL A 179 8.03 -1.49 15.50
C VAL A 179 7.54 -2.21 16.74
N SER A 180 6.31 -1.88 17.13
CA SER A 180 5.54 -2.62 18.11
C SER A 180 4.09 -2.64 17.67
N SER A 181 3.29 -3.53 18.22
CA SER A 181 1.86 -3.58 17.94
C SER A 181 1.04 -3.35 19.19
N ASP A 182 -0.10 -2.72 18.97
CA ASP A 182 -1.17 -2.54 19.94
C ASP A 182 -2.46 -3.09 19.31
N THR A 183 -3.56 -3.08 20.05
CA THR A 183 -4.86 -3.55 19.58
C THR A 183 -5.26 -2.79 18.30
N GLY A 184 -5.32 -3.52 17.17
CA GLY A 184 -5.75 -2.98 15.88
C GLY A 184 -4.80 -1.96 15.23
N ALA A 185 -3.56 -1.82 15.70
CA ALA A 185 -2.61 -0.89 15.10
C ALA A 185 -1.16 -1.33 15.22
N LEU A 186 -0.36 -0.99 14.21
CA LEU A 186 1.09 -1.05 14.27
C LEU A 186 1.64 0.32 14.67
N GLN A 187 2.52 0.34 15.67
CA GLN A 187 3.26 1.52 16.09
C GLN A 187 4.65 1.47 15.46
N VAL A 188 5.08 2.58 14.88
CA VAL A 188 6.42 2.74 14.32
C VAL A 188 7.07 3.96 14.92
N GLN A 189 8.19 3.73 15.59
CA GLN A 189 9.07 4.78 16.09
C GLN A 189 10.24 4.93 15.13
N GLU A 190 10.38 6.10 14.53
CA GLU A 190 11.54 6.54 13.76
C GLU A 190 12.45 7.37 14.66
N THR A 191 13.74 7.06 14.66
CA THR A 191 14.78 7.92 15.24
C THR A 191 15.70 8.39 14.13
N ARG A 192 15.75 9.70 13.89
CA ARG A 192 16.56 10.32 12.85
C ARG A 192 17.62 11.23 13.44
N LYS A 193 18.82 11.21 12.87
CA LYS A 193 19.86 12.20 13.18
C LYS A 193 19.64 13.46 12.35
N LEU A 194 19.77 14.60 13.01
CA LEU A 194 19.75 15.92 12.40
C LEU A 194 21.18 16.36 12.06
N ASP A 195 21.31 17.33 11.15
CA ASP A 195 22.61 17.86 10.70
C ASP A 195 23.43 18.49 11.85
N ASP A 196 22.76 18.92 12.93
CA ASP A 196 23.38 19.47 14.13
C ASP A 196 23.83 18.40 15.14
N GLY A 197 23.71 17.11 14.80
CA GLY A 197 24.10 15.98 15.63
C GLY A 197 23.07 15.57 16.69
N ARG A 198 21.95 16.29 16.81
CA ARG A 198 20.84 15.86 17.68
C ARG A 198 20.07 14.71 17.03
N SER A 199 19.33 13.97 17.85
CA SER A 199 18.38 12.95 17.38
C SER A 199 16.95 13.42 17.61
N GLU A 200 16.11 13.17 16.63
CA GLU A 200 14.67 13.39 16.70
C GLU A 200 13.95 12.06 16.67
N VAL A 201 12.98 11.89 17.56
CA VAL A 201 12.16 10.68 17.66
C VAL A 201 10.74 11.02 17.23
N VAL A 202 10.26 10.34 16.19
CA VAL A 202 8.91 10.48 15.66
C VAL A 202 8.19 9.15 15.83
N SER A 203 7.03 9.16 16.47
CA SER A 203 6.17 7.98 16.59
C SER A 203 4.94 8.13 15.72
N SER A 204 4.63 7.10 14.96
CA SER A 204 3.46 7.04 14.09
C SER A 204 2.64 5.79 14.39
N ARG A 205 1.32 5.92 14.24
CA ARG A 205 0.38 4.81 14.40
C ARG A 205 -0.25 4.51 13.05
N LEU A 206 -0.17 3.25 12.63
CA LEU A 206 -0.82 2.71 11.44
C LEU A 206 -1.99 1.82 11.89
N PRO A 207 -3.25 2.31 11.81
CA PRO A 207 -4.42 1.46 11.96
C PRO A 207 -4.38 0.34 10.93
N VAL A 208 -4.61 -0.90 11.36
CA VAL A 208 -4.46 -2.06 10.47
C VAL A 208 -5.77 -2.54 9.85
N TYR A 209 -6.93 -2.09 10.30
CA TYR A 209 -8.19 -2.50 9.66
C TYR A 209 -8.35 -1.80 8.31
N GLY A 210 -8.70 -2.56 7.26
CA GLY A 210 -8.90 -2.03 5.91
C GLY A 210 -7.60 -1.60 5.19
N ILE A 211 -6.43 -2.15 5.57
CA ILE A 211 -5.18 -1.92 4.82
C ILE A 211 -4.69 -3.22 4.17
N ASN A 212 -4.09 -3.11 2.98
CA ASN A 212 -3.52 -4.27 2.30
C ASN A 212 -2.25 -4.75 3.04
N PRO A 213 -2.22 -6.00 3.55
CA PRO A 213 -1.04 -6.54 4.21
C PRO A 213 0.11 -6.85 3.25
N LEU A 214 -0.12 -6.87 1.93
CA LEU A 214 0.94 -7.05 0.95
C LEU A 214 1.64 -5.71 0.69
N LEU A 215 2.60 -5.39 1.55
CA LEU A 215 3.33 -4.12 1.47
C LEU A 215 4.19 -4.05 0.20
N LYS A 216 4.01 -2.95 -0.56
CA LYS A 216 4.89 -2.62 -1.68
C LYS A 216 6.25 -2.16 -1.14
N TRP A 217 7.31 -2.52 -1.84
CA TRP A 217 8.68 -2.10 -1.53
C TRP A 217 9.50 -2.02 -2.81
N ASP A 218 10.53 -1.19 -2.82
CA ASP A 218 11.51 -1.10 -3.91
C ASP A 218 12.90 -0.69 -3.41
N CYS A 219 13.90 -0.93 -4.24
CA CYS A 219 15.26 -0.41 -4.06
C CYS A 219 15.68 0.18 -5.41
N PRO A 220 15.61 1.52 -5.61
CA PRO A 220 16.00 2.17 -6.86
C PRO A 220 17.44 1.84 -7.29
N ASP A 221 17.77 2.10 -8.57
CA ASP A 221 18.96 1.58 -9.29
C ASP A 221 20.33 1.74 -8.62
N ASP A 222 20.48 2.69 -7.68
CA ASP A 222 21.73 2.83 -6.93
C ASP A 222 21.92 1.74 -5.86
N GLY A 223 20.84 1.01 -5.53
CA GLY A 223 20.78 -0.06 -4.55
C GLY A 223 21.20 0.37 -3.15
N ARG A 224 21.25 1.68 -2.85
CA ARG A 224 21.74 2.22 -1.56
C ARG A 224 20.64 2.47 -0.56
N THR A 225 19.47 2.81 -1.07
CA THR A 225 18.29 3.08 -0.27
C THR A 225 17.16 2.21 -0.77
N CYS A 226 16.48 1.54 0.15
CA CYS A 226 15.26 0.82 -0.13
C CYS A 226 14.10 1.49 0.59
N TRP A 227 12.89 1.32 0.08
CA TRP A 227 11.68 1.87 0.66
C TRP A 227 10.64 0.78 0.86
N ILE A 228 9.93 0.86 1.98
CA ILE A 228 8.63 0.23 2.15
C ILE A 228 7.59 1.34 2.06
N TYR A 229 6.52 1.11 1.29
CA TYR A 229 5.47 2.09 1.05
C TYR A 229 4.32 1.94 2.04
N ASP A 230 3.71 3.07 2.42
CA ASP A 230 2.52 3.08 3.27
C ASP A 230 1.35 2.46 2.51
N PRO A 231 0.69 1.42 3.05
CA PRO A 231 -0.36 0.70 2.35
C PRO A 231 -1.65 1.51 2.17
N ARG A 232 -1.79 2.68 2.83
CA ARG A 232 -2.99 3.53 2.75
C ARG A 232 -2.96 4.49 1.57
N ASP A 233 -1.78 5.04 1.28
CA ASP A 233 -1.63 6.13 0.29
C ASP A 233 -0.49 5.92 -0.72
N GLY A 234 0.34 4.88 -0.54
CA GLY A 234 1.47 4.59 -1.41
C GLY A 234 2.67 5.55 -1.22
N SER A 235 2.66 6.39 -0.19
CA SER A 235 3.79 7.25 0.15
C SER A 235 4.96 6.44 0.73
N ARG A 236 6.16 7.02 0.76
CA ARG A 236 7.34 6.37 1.35
C ARG A 236 7.20 6.33 2.87
N TRP A 237 7.17 5.14 3.43
CA TRP A 237 6.96 4.93 4.87
C TRP A 237 8.27 4.65 5.61
N LEU A 238 9.01 3.62 5.20
CA LEU A 238 10.26 3.23 5.86
C LEU A 238 11.44 3.41 4.91
N LYS A 239 12.44 4.19 5.34
CA LYS A 239 13.69 4.41 4.62
C LYS A 239 14.78 3.46 5.09
N LEU A 240 15.14 2.50 4.26
CA LEU A 240 16.05 1.42 4.63
C LEU A 240 17.37 1.52 3.88
N GLY A 241 18.41 0.90 4.44
CA GLY A 241 19.66 0.64 3.74
C GLY A 241 19.47 -0.33 2.57
N GLY A 242 20.39 -0.26 1.63
CA GLY A 242 20.41 -0.98 0.35
C GLY A 242 20.55 -2.49 0.40
N GLN A 243 19.56 -3.21 0.94
CA GLN A 243 19.50 -4.67 0.92
C GLN A 243 18.10 -5.13 0.48
N ALA A 244 17.98 -5.57 -0.78
CA ALA A 244 16.71 -5.98 -1.37
C ALA A 244 16.10 -7.18 -0.65
N ASP A 245 16.86 -8.25 -0.42
CA ASP A 245 16.37 -9.46 0.24
C ASP A 245 15.85 -9.19 1.65
N THR A 246 16.62 -8.43 2.43
CA THR A 246 16.25 -8.07 3.80
C THR A 246 15.06 -7.10 3.83
N THR A 247 14.93 -6.21 2.83
CA THR A 247 13.76 -5.34 2.66
C THR A 247 12.50 -6.15 2.31
N GLN A 248 12.62 -7.12 1.40
CA GLN A 248 11.53 -8.03 1.05
C GLN A 248 11.07 -8.84 2.26
N ALA A 249 12.01 -9.40 3.02
CA ALA A 249 11.73 -10.15 4.23
C ALA A 249 11.00 -9.29 5.27
N LEU A 250 11.41 -8.02 5.41
CA LEU A 250 10.75 -7.08 6.32
C LEU A 250 9.34 -6.74 5.85
N ALA A 251 9.14 -6.43 4.56
CA ALA A 251 7.82 -6.15 3.99
C ALA A 251 6.85 -7.32 4.22
N ARG A 252 7.32 -8.56 4.03
CA ARG A 252 6.55 -9.78 4.32
C ARG A 252 6.22 -9.90 5.82
N THR A 253 7.21 -9.71 6.70
CA THR A 253 7.03 -9.82 8.16
C THR A 253 6.05 -8.78 8.70
N LEU A 254 6.12 -7.53 8.22
CA LEU A 254 5.18 -6.47 8.57
C LEU A 254 3.78 -6.80 8.03
N GLY A 255 3.67 -7.37 6.83
CA GLY A 255 2.41 -7.89 6.30
C GLY A 255 1.78 -8.98 7.17
N ASP A 256 2.58 -9.91 7.68
CA ASP A 256 2.13 -10.94 8.62
C ASP A 256 1.64 -10.35 9.95
N LEU A 257 2.32 -9.33 10.46
CA LEU A 257 1.85 -8.57 11.63
C LEU A 257 0.51 -7.91 11.35
N ILE A 258 0.37 -7.21 10.22
CA ILE A 258 -0.87 -6.53 9.83
C ILE A 258 -2.02 -7.54 9.76
N ARG A 259 -1.85 -8.68 9.07
CA ARG A 259 -2.88 -9.75 8.98
C ARG A 259 -3.34 -10.23 10.35
N ARG A 260 -2.39 -10.46 11.27
CA ARG A 260 -2.72 -10.95 12.62
C ARG A 260 -3.43 -9.91 13.48
N LEU A 261 -3.11 -8.63 13.29
CA LEU A 261 -3.78 -7.54 14.00
C LEU A 261 -5.18 -7.27 13.43
N GLN A 262 -5.43 -7.59 12.15
CA GLN A 262 -6.74 -7.52 11.51
C GLN A 262 -7.67 -8.66 11.93
N SER A 263 -7.11 -9.84 12.22
CA SER A 263 -7.85 -11.02 12.68
C SER A 263 -7.24 -11.55 13.98
N PRO A 264 -7.41 -10.82 15.10
CA PRO A 264 -6.90 -11.26 16.39
C PRO A 264 -7.56 -12.60 16.76
N SER A 265 -6.73 -13.63 16.93
CA SER A 265 -7.11 -14.98 17.38
C SER A 265 -6.93 -15.11 18.89
#